data_AF-A0A9P7E9Z1-F1
#
_entry.id   AF-A0A9P7E9Z1-F1
#
_cell.length_a   1.000
_cell.length_b   1.000
_cell.length_c   1.000
_cell.angle_alpha   90.00
_cell.angle_beta   90.00
_cell.angle_gamma   90.00
#
_symmetry.space_group_name_H-M   'P 1'
#
loop_
_entity.id
_entity.type
_entity.pdbx_description
1 polymer ?
#
loop_
_entity_poly.entity_id
_entity_poly.type
_entity_poly.pdbx_seq_one_letter_code
_entity_poly.pdbx_strand_id
1 'polypeptide(L)'
;WSCSSCPKSFTRKGDLTRHQLLHTGIKPHMCDTCKKGFAQYSGLKTHLNTHTKAKPYVCGIGTCMKAFSDPSSCTRHRKETHRREGAYKCTVPECGTRIKRRSAFVAHMKKH
;
A
#
# COMPACT_ATOMS: atom_id res chain seq x y z
N TRP A 1 -6.11 -18.65 14.16
CA TRP A 1 -6.82 -19.13 12.96
C TRP A 1 -5.85 -19.25 11.81
N SER A 2 -5.60 -20.45 11.29
CA SER A 2 -4.58 -20.69 10.26
C SER A 2 -5.20 -20.87 8.87
N CYS A 3 -4.52 -20.39 7.83
CA CYS A 3 -4.91 -20.65 6.44
C CYS A 3 -4.51 -22.06 6.02
N SER A 4 -5.38 -22.77 5.32
CA SER A 4 -5.09 -24.10 4.76
C SER A 4 -4.30 -24.04 3.45
N SER A 5 -4.33 -22.91 2.74
CA SER A 5 -3.70 -22.75 1.43
C SER A 5 -2.34 -22.04 1.46
N CYS A 6 -1.92 -21.51 2.62
CA CYS A 6 -0.62 -20.87 2.79
C CYS A 6 -0.22 -20.81 4.28
N PRO A 7 1.07 -20.57 4.62
CA PRO A 7 1.54 -20.59 6.00
C PRO A 7 1.09 -19.39 6.87
N LYS A 8 0.12 -18.59 6.42
CA LYS A 8 -0.35 -17.42 7.18
C LYS A 8 -1.33 -17.81 8.28
N SER A 9 -1.16 -17.19 9.44
CA SER A 9 -2.07 -17.29 10.57
C SER A 9 -2.59 -15.92 11.00
N PHE A 10 -3.78 -15.90 11.57
CA PHE A 10 -4.52 -14.71 11.95
C PHE A 10 -5.07 -14.84 13.37
N THR A 11 -5.04 -13.74 14.10
CA THR A 11 -5.56 -13.65 15.48
C THR A 11 -7.09 -13.73 15.51
N ARG A 12 -7.78 -13.23 14.47
CA ARG A 12 -9.25 -13.21 14.38
C ARG A 12 -9.75 -14.06 13.23
N LYS A 13 -10.90 -14.74 13.43
CA LYS A 13 -11.54 -15.57 12.39
C LYS A 13 -11.92 -14.75 11.16
N GLY A 14 -12.50 -13.56 11.36
CA GLY A 14 -12.89 -12.67 10.26
C GLY A 14 -11.72 -12.24 9.37
N ASP A 15 -10.51 -12.10 9.94
CA ASP A 15 -9.32 -11.79 9.16
C ASP A 15 -8.88 -12.98 8.29
N LEU A 16 -9.01 -14.21 8.79
CA LEU A 16 -8.80 -15.42 8.00
C LEU A 16 -9.82 -15.54 6.86
N THR A 17 -11.12 -15.35 7.13
CA THR A 17 -12.17 -15.41 6.10
C THR A 17 -11.91 -14.39 4.99
N ARG A 18 -11.53 -13.17 5.36
CA ARG A 18 -11.19 -12.12 4.38
C ARG A 18 -9.91 -12.45 3.62
N HIS A 19 -8.93 -13.07 4.28
CA HIS A 19 -7.71 -13.54 3.62
C HIS A 19 -8.00 -14.63 2.59
N GLN A 20 -8.93 -15.56 2.87
CA GLN A 20 -9.31 -16.62 1.95
C GLN A 20 -9.85 -16.10 0.61
N LEU A 21 -10.46 -14.90 0.58
CA LEU A 21 -10.88 -14.24 -0.66
C LEU A 21 -9.73 -14.01 -1.66
N LEU A 22 -8.48 -13.93 -1.16
CA LEU A 22 -7.30 -13.82 -2.02
C LEU A 22 -6.99 -15.12 -2.75
N HIS A 23 -7.31 -16.27 -2.15
CA HIS A 23 -7.10 -17.58 -2.75
C HIS A 23 -8.22 -17.93 -3.73
N THR A 24 -9.47 -17.59 -3.39
CA THR A 24 -10.61 -17.86 -4.27
C THR A 24 -10.77 -16.83 -5.38
N GLY A 25 -10.10 -15.68 -5.28
CA GLY A 25 -10.26 -14.57 -6.23
C GLY A 25 -11.61 -13.85 -6.13
N ILE A 26 -12.46 -14.25 -5.18
CA ILE A 26 -13.78 -13.66 -4.97
C ILE A 26 -13.61 -12.21 -4.51
N LYS A 27 -14.30 -11.30 -5.21
CA LYS A 27 -14.30 -9.86 -4.96
C LYS A 27 -15.74 -9.41 -4.70
N PRO A 28 -16.23 -9.49 -3.46
CA PRO A 28 -17.62 -9.22 -3.14
C PRO A 28 -18.01 -7.75 -3.32
N HIS A 29 -17.04 -6.83 -3.37
CA HIS A 29 -17.30 -5.41 -3.49
C HIS A 29 -16.90 -4.91 -4.87
N MET A 30 -17.87 -4.63 -5.72
CA MET A 30 -17.66 -4.15 -7.09
C MET A 30 -17.85 -2.65 -7.18
N CYS A 31 -17.03 -1.98 -7.99
CA CYS A 31 -17.24 -0.59 -8.36
C CYS A 31 -18.32 -0.52 -9.44
N ASP A 32 -19.39 0.23 -9.23
CA ASP A 32 -20.47 0.31 -10.21
C ASP A 32 -20.08 1.04 -11.49
N THR A 33 -19.14 1.98 -11.39
CA THR A 33 -18.67 2.81 -12.51
C THR A 33 -17.74 2.07 -13.46
N CYS A 34 -16.76 1.29 -12.95
CA CYS A 34 -15.75 0.63 -13.80
C CYS A 34 -15.72 -0.90 -13.64
N LYS A 35 -16.66 -1.47 -12.89
CA LYS A 35 -16.78 -2.91 -12.60
C LYS A 35 -15.52 -3.55 -12.02
N LYS A 36 -14.64 -2.76 -11.42
CA LYS A 36 -13.46 -3.27 -10.71
C LYS A 36 -13.86 -3.83 -9.36
N GLY A 37 -13.46 -5.08 -9.08
CA GLY A 37 -13.76 -5.77 -7.83
C GLY A 37 -12.68 -5.65 -6.75
N PHE A 38 -13.11 -5.65 -5.50
CA PHE A 38 -12.29 -5.56 -4.30
C PHE A 38 -12.69 -6.64 -3.29
N ALA A 39 -11.68 -7.19 -2.60
CA ALA A 39 -11.88 -8.15 -1.51
C ALA A 39 -12.42 -7.49 -0.23
N GLN A 40 -12.32 -6.16 -0.10
CA GLN A 40 -12.74 -5.42 1.09
C GLN A 40 -13.44 -4.11 0.70
N TYR A 41 -14.50 -3.76 1.44
CA TYR A 41 -15.24 -2.53 1.22
C TYR A 41 -14.38 -1.27 1.37
N SER A 42 -13.45 -1.24 2.33
CA SER A 42 -12.51 -0.12 2.51
C SER A 42 -11.67 0.15 1.25
N GLY A 43 -11.27 -0.91 0.54
CA GLY A 43 -10.57 -0.82 -0.74
C GLY A 43 -11.44 -0.21 -1.83
N LEU A 44 -12.71 -0.63 -1.92
CA LEU A 44 -13.68 -0.03 -2.84
C LEU A 44 -13.90 1.46 -2.52
N LYS A 45 -14.19 1.80 -1.26
CA LYS A 45 -14.42 3.18 -0.82
C LYS A 45 -13.25 4.10 -1.17
N THR A 46 -12.02 3.63 -0.95
CA THR A 46 -10.83 4.40 -1.31
C THR A 46 -10.65 4.50 -2.83
N HIS A 47 -10.97 3.44 -3.57
CA HIS A 47 -10.96 3.46 -5.03
C HIS A 47 -11.96 4.45 -5.61
N LEU A 48 -13.14 4.63 -5.02
CA LEU A 48 -14.13 5.60 -5.50
C LEU A 48 -13.59 7.03 -5.54
N ASN A 49 -12.62 7.38 -4.69
CA ASN A 49 -11.92 8.66 -4.75
C ASN A 49 -11.20 8.90 -6.08
N THR A 50 -10.86 7.83 -6.83
CA THR A 50 -10.24 7.95 -8.15
C THR A 50 -11.22 8.40 -9.23
N HIS A 51 -12.52 8.09 -9.06
CA HIS A 51 -13.57 8.56 -9.97
C HIS A 51 -13.96 10.00 -9.67
N THR A 52 -14.13 10.32 -8.39
CA THR A 52 -14.49 11.68 -7.96
C THR A 52 -13.31 12.65 -7.94
N LYS A 53 -12.08 12.15 -8.17
CA LYS A 53 -10.81 12.88 -7.98
C LYS A 53 -10.66 13.47 -6.56
N ALA A 54 -11.41 12.97 -5.60
CA ALA A 54 -11.35 13.42 -4.21
C ALA A 54 -9.99 13.07 -3.60
N LYS A 55 -9.44 14.00 -2.81
CA LYS A 55 -8.18 13.82 -2.08
C LYS A 55 -8.39 14.10 -0.58
N PRO A 56 -9.18 13.28 0.12
CA PRO A 56 -9.56 13.55 1.50
C PRO A 56 -8.39 13.42 2.49
N TYR A 57 -7.29 12.79 2.09
CA TYR A 57 -6.15 12.55 2.98
C TYR A 57 -5.11 13.65 2.82
N VAL A 58 -5.20 14.70 3.62
CA VAL A 58 -4.26 15.83 3.63
C VAL A 58 -3.08 15.54 4.56
N CYS A 59 -1.88 15.95 4.16
CA CYS A 59 -0.70 15.90 5.02
C CYS A 59 -0.82 16.96 6.12
N GLY A 60 -0.97 16.53 7.38
CA GLY A 60 -1.07 17.45 8.52
C GLY A 60 0.27 17.87 9.14
N ILE A 61 1.38 17.85 8.39
CA ILE A 61 2.71 18.19 8.93
C ILE A 61 3.13 19.58 8.49
N GLY A 62 3.31 20.49 9.46
CA GLY A 62 3.82 21.83 9.24
C GLY A 62 3.02 22.57 8.16
N THR A 63 3.71 23.11 7.16
CA THR A 63 3.12 23.82 6.01
C THR A 63 2.85 22.92 4.79
N CYS A 64 2.92 21.60 4.92
CA CYS A 64 2.76 20.68 3.78
C CYS A 64 1.29 20.56 3.35
N MET A 65 0.90 21.17 2.22
CA MET A 65 -0.48 21.11 1.69
C MET A 65 -0.76 19.91 0.78
N LYS A 66 0.06 18.85 0.81
CA LYS A 66 -0.14 17.71 -0.10
C LYS A 66 -1.35 16.86 0.32
N ALA A 67 -2.25 16.63 -0.63
CA ALA A 67 -3.43 15.80 -0.45
C ALA A 67 -3.41 14.54 -1.34
N PHE A 68 -3.99 13.45 -0.84
CA PHE A 68 -3.98 12.13 -1.46
C PHE A 68 -5.38 11.53 -1.51
N SER A 69 -5.62 10.70 -2.52
CA SER A 69 -6.87 9.94 -2.69
C SER A 69 -6.91 8.66 -1.86
N ASP A 70 -5.76 8.20 -1.35
CA ASP A 70 -5.61 6.98 -0.56
C ASP A 70 -4.75 7.22 0.70
N PRO A 71 -5.11 6.64 1.85
CA PRO A 71 -4.43 6.87 3.13
C PRO A 71 -3.01 6.27 3.17
N SER A 72 -2.77 5.17 2.46
CA SER A 72 -1.45 4.54 2.38
C SER A 72 -0.47 5.46 1.68
N SER A 73 -0.93 6.16 0.64
CA SER A 73 -0.13 7.15 -0.09
C SER A 73 0.24 8.37 0.77
N CYS A 74 -0.71 8.91 1.53
CA CYS A 74 -0.43 9.99 2.50
C CYS A 74 0.56 9.54 3.59
N THR A 75 0.35 8.34 4.15
CA THR A 75 1.23 7.76 5.17
C THR A 75 2.65 7.57 4.65
N ARG A 76 2.79 7.07 3.42
CA ARG A 76 4.09 6.90 2.76
C ARG A 76 4.77 8.25 2.54
N HIS A 77 4.07 9.24 1.98
CA HIS A 77 4.60 10.58 1.80
C HIS A 77 5.11 11.17 3.12
N ARG A 78 4.32 11.03 4.19
CA ARG A 78 4.71 11.47 5.53
C ARG A 78 6.03 10.84 5.98
N LYS A 79 6.18 9.53 5.83
CA LYS A 79 7.41 8.82 6.19
C LYS A 79 8.60 9.18 5.29
N GLU A 80 8.40 9.37 3.99
CA GLU A 80 9.50 9.61 3.03
C GLU A 80 9.97 11.07 3.00
N THR A 81 9.09 12.02 3.30
CA THR A 81 9.37 13.46 3.14
C THR A 81 9.59 14.17 4.46
N HIS A 82 8.90 13.76 5.54
CA HIS A 82 8.95 14.47 6.82
C HIS A 82 9.71 13.72 7.92
N ARG A 83 10.03 12.43 7.73
CA ARG A 83 10.92 11.69 8.64
C ARG A 83 12.35 11.80 8.13
N ARG A 84 13.29 12.27 8.96
CA ARG A 84 14.68 12.59 8.56
C ARG A 84 15.53 11.37 8.18
N GLU A 85 15.16 10.13 8.54
CA GLU A 85 15.94 8.95 8.17
C GLU A 85 15.09 7.71 7.83
N GLY A 86 15.54 6.97 6.82
CA GLY A 86 14.92 5.71 6.36
C GLY A 86 15.20 5.32 4.90
N ALA A 87 16.37 5.63 4.35
CA ALA A 87 16.76 5.20 3.00
C ALA A 87 17.53 3.86 3.06
N TYR A 88 17.19 2.94 2.15
CA TYR A 88 17.92 1.71 1.89
C TYR A 88 19.30 2.05 1.31
N LYS A 89 20.37 1.56 1.93
CA LYS A 89 21.74 1.73 1.45
C LYS A 89 22.11 0.54 0.55
N CYS A 90 22.68 0.81 -0.63
CA CYS A 90 23.28 -0.21 -1.47
C CYS A 90 24.48 -0.86 -0.78
N THR A 91 24.52 -2.20 -0.81
CA THR A 91 25.59 -2.99 -0.19
C THR A 91 26.77 -3.24 -1.13
N VAL A 92 26.65 -2.90 -2.42
CA VAL A 92 27.74 -2.99 -3.40
C VAL A 92 28.76 -1.88 -3.12
N PRO A 93 30.04 -2.22 -2.83
CA PRO A 93 31.05 -1.26 -2.37
C PRO A 93 31.24 -0.04 -3.28
N GLU A 94 31.15 -0.23 -4.60
CA GLU A 94 31.40 0.83 -5.59
C GLU A 94 30.18 1.71 -5.88
N CYS A 95 28.98 1.27 -5.50
CA CYS A 95 27.74 1.93 -5.92
C CYS A 95 27.31 3.04 -4.95
N GLY A 96 27.45 2.85 -3.63
CA GLY A 96 27.18 3.86 -2.60
C GLY A 96 25.75 4.46 -2.56
N THR A 97 24.83 4.04 -3.43
CA THR A 97 23.53 4.69 -3.60
C THR A 97 22.61 4.52 -2.39
N ARG A 98 21.82 5.56 -2.11
CA ARG A 98 20.79 5.56 -1.06
C ARG A 98 19.41 5.73 -1.69
N ILE A 99 18.54 4.76 -1.47
CA ILE A 99 17.23 4.69 -2.12
C ILE A 99 16.13 4.71 -1.06
N LYS A 100 15.16 5.62 -1.16
CA LYS A 100 14.10 5.77 -0.15
C LYS A 100 13.00 4.69 -0.21
N ARG A 101 12.84 4.01 -1.35
CA ARG A 101 11.78 3.01 -1.58
C ARG A 101 12.34 1.61 -1.76
N ARG A 102 11.74 0.63 -1.06
CA ARG A 102 12.14 -0.78 -1.17
C ARG A 102 12.04 -1.32 -2.60
N SER A 103 10.97 -1.00 -3.31
CA SER A 103 10.78 -1.46 -4.71
C SER A 103 11.86 -0.90 -5.64
N ALA A 104 12.20 0.39 -5.49
CA ALA A 104 13.29 1.01 -6.23
C ALA A 104 14.65 0.43 -5.83
N PHE A 105 14.84 0.07 -4.55
CA PHE A 105 16.04 -0.60 -4.09
C PHE A 105 16.19 -2.00 -4.69
N VAL A 106 15.14 -2.81 -4.69
CA VAL A 106 15.17 -4.13 -5.33
C VAL A 106 15.41 -4.01 -6.83
N ALA A 107 14.77 -3.04 -7.51
CA ALA A 107 15.01 -2.80 -8.92
C ALA A 107 16.44 -2.33 -9.21
N HIS A 108 17.02 -1.50 -8.32
CA HIS A 108 18.42 -1.11 -8.39
C HIS A 108 19.36 -2.30 -8.18
N MET A 109 19.11 -3.13 -7.17
CA MET A 109 19.91 -4.33 -6.90
C MET A 109 19.84 -5.36 -8.02
N LYS A 110 18.74 -5.42 -8.78
CA LYS A 110 18.62 -6.27 -9.97
C LYS A 110 19.36 -5.74 -11.20
N LYS A 111 19.79 -4.47 -11.17
CA LYS A 111 20.56 -3.84 -12.26
C LYS A 111 22.07 -3.95 -12.06
N HIS A 112 22.50 -4.30 -10.86
CA HIS A 112 23.82 -4.88 -10.62
C HIS A 112 23.77 -6.36 -10.99
#